data_AF-A0A937FR03-F1
#
_entry.id   AF-A0A937FR03-F1
#
_cell.length_a   1.000
_cell.length_b   1.000
_cell.length_c   1.000
_cell.angle_alpha   90.00
_cell.angle_beta   90.00
_cell.angle_gamma   90.00
#
_symmetry.space_group_name_H-M   'P 1'
#
loop_
_entity.id
_entity.type
_entity.pdbx_description
1 polymer ?
#
loop_
_entity_poly.entity_id
_entity_poly.type
_entity_poly.pdbx_seq_one_letter_code
_entity_poly.pdbx_strand_id
1 'polypeptide(L)'
;MKPLTLKAFSNLTSVVCFVCAVAFAAASLGLYTLVGQLDRQIDMVERQSDPNVIAMNEIVGNLGFGGMIHAFKNHLLRGGEEIRVFDQSTGAILSNLDKLERQLGAAHEADIEAVRAMVEDYAAQIEVVRRIRAMDDQVEAIDRVVRVDDSHAAAALDNLRQAVIEDGESTKWKVLFELRRALGYDGMIHHFKNYVLRKSPDYETQARAAIDRALLALEAYRSFGVNETEAAALDDLAGVIVDFRVNLDIAAEMIAAGATAAELDAAVGVTKDAAYAAFITLGKQIQLEYRACLADLHAQMALLKQGAIAMALVVCLGVIGFSLGLHYVIERIVVRPAAAIAQGLGALAAGETHVDLSAYASDTEIGRIARASRRFREALVDNIRKSEDLRGLSLERDDMLREHARMVAERAEYTTKRAALERLRADEQEDLQNLRDAIGTVIENLENGIFNYRIDEVYEATHLGGLARDINRMLSRMDEAFRALAKAVVAGDQALPGGPDPEDVRAATLMRESMTHALQTLNDAIEEVQRGAEMLRYAKP
;
A
#
# COMPACT_ATOMS: atom_id res chain seq x y z
N MET A 1 -11.76 15.56 0.41
CA MET A 1 -11.82 14.22 1.03
C MET A 1 -11.18 14.28 2.41
N LYS A 2 -11.81 13.72 3.46
CA LYS A 2 -11.17 13.65 4.79
C LYS A 2 -9.90 12.78 4.69
N PRO A 3 -8.78 13.17 5.33
CA PRO A 3 -7.57 12.36 5.30
C PRO A 3 -7.82 11.00 5.98
N LEU A 4 -7.48 9.91 5.29
CA LEU A 4 -7.59 8.55 5.82
C LEU A 4 -6.53 8.31 6.90
N THR A 5 -6.93 7.70 8.02
CA THR A 5 -5.98 7.21 9.03
C THR A 5 -5.24 5.98 8.51
N LEU A 6 -4.05 5.70 9.03
CA LEU A 6 -3.28 4.50 8.68
C LEU A 6 -4.07 3.23 8.99
N LYS A 7 -4.82 3.22 10.10
CA LYS A 7 -5.71 2.11 10.45
C LYS A 7 -6.85 1.92 9.44
N ALA A 8 -7.51 3.00 9.02
CA ALA A 8 -8.58 2.92 8.03
C ALA A 8 -8.06 2.46 6.66
N PHE A 9 -6.88 2.93 6.27
CA PHE A 9 -6.21 2.49 5.05
C PHE A 9 -5.85 1.00 5.11
N SER A 10 -5.23 0.53 6.22
CA SER A 10 -4.89 -0.88 6.41
C SER A 10 -6.13 -1.79 6.35
N ASN A 11 -7.24 -1.38 6.95
CA ASN A 11 -8.48 -2.15 6.88
C ASN A 11 -9.03 -2.19 5.44
N LEU A 12 -9.00 -1.05 4.74
CA LEU A 12 -9.45 -0.96 3.36
C LEU A 12 -8.61 -1.84 2.43
N THR A 13 -7.28 -1.82 2.55
CA THR A 13 -6.39 -2.66 1.74
C THR A 13 -6.63 -4.14 2.01
N SER A 14 -6.78 -4.56 3.27
CA SER A 14 -7.12 -5.95 3.60
C SER A 14 -8.44 -6.41 2.99
N VAL A 15 -9.48 -5.57 3.02
CA VAL A 15 -10.78 -5.88 2.39
C VAL A 15 -10.64 -6.02 0.87
N VAL A 16 -9.93 -5.09 0.21
CA VAL A 16 -9.70 -5.15 -1.24
C VAL A 16 -8.93 -6.42 -1.61
N CYS A 17 -7.84 -6.73 -0.90
CA CYS A 17 -7.08 -7.96 -1.13
C CYS A 17 -7.95 -9.21 -0.95
N PHE A 18 -8.80 -9.26 0.08
CA PHE A 18 -9.70 -10.38 0.30
C PHE A 18 -10.71 -10.55 -0.85
N VAL A 19 -11.37 -9.47 -1.29
CA VAL A 19 -12.31 -9.51 -2.42
C VAL A 19 -11.61 -9.96 -3.70
N CYS A 20 -10.41 -9.44 -4.00
CA CYS A 20 -9.62 -9.86 -5.14
C CYS A 20 -9.24 -11.35 -5.07
N ALA A 21 -8.85 -11.86 -3.89
CA ALA A 21 -8.54 -13.27 -3.69
C ALA A 21 -9.76 -14.17 -3.92
N VAL A 22 -10.93 -13.79 -3.40
CA VAL A 22 -12.19 -14.53 -3.63
C VAL A 22 -12.58 -14.53 -5.10
N ALA A 23 -12.48 -13.38 -5.78
CA ALA A 23 -12.78 -13.29 -7.21
C ALA A 23 -11.83 -14.15 -8.05
N PHE A 24 -10.53 -14.14 -7.74
CA PHE A 24 -9.52 -14.98 -8.39
C PHE A 24 -9.79 -16.48 -8.16
N ALA A 25 -10.13 -16.86 -6.92
CA ALA A 25 -10.48 -18.24 -6.60
C ALA A 25 -11.72 -18.73 -7.36
N ALA A 26 -12.76 -17.90 -7.44
CA ALA A 26 -13.98 -18.22 -8.21
C ALA A 26 -13.69 -18.37 -9.71
N ALA A 27 -12.90 -17.46 -10.29
CA ALA A 27 -12.48 -17.55 -11.70
C ALA A 27 -11.63 -18.81 -11.97
N SER A 28 -10.70 -19.13 -11.07
CA SER A 28 -9.86 -20.33 -11.16
C SER A 28 -10.70 -21.61 -11.07
N LEU A 29 -11.69 -21.65 -10.19
CA LEU A 29 -12.62 -22.77 -10.08
C LEU A 29 -13.45 -22.94 -11.36
N GLY A 30 -13.95 -21.84 -11.94
CA GLY A 30 -14.64 -21.87 -13.22
C GLY A 30 -13.78 -22.45 -14.36
N LEU A 31 -12.53 -22.00 -14.47
CA LEU A 31 -11.56 -22.56 -15.42
C LEU A 31 -11.32 -24.06 -15.17
N TYR A 32 -11.16 -24.48 -13.91
CA TYR A 32 -10.97 -25.88 -13.55
C TYR A 32 -12.17 -26.75 -13.95
N THR A 33 -13.41 -26.26 -13.72
CA THR A 33 -14.61 -26.99 -14.14
C THR A 33 -14.71 -27.13 -15.66
N LEU A 34 -14.29 -26.11 -16.42
CA LEU A 34 -14.25 -26.16 -17.88
C LEU A 34 -13.21 -27.18 -18.37
N VAL A 35 -12.03 -27.26 -17.73
CA VAL A 35 -11.02 -28.29 -18.02
C VAL A 35 -11.61 -29.69 -17.80
N GLY A 36 -12.31 -29.95 -16.70
CA GLY A 36 -12.92 -31.25 -16.45
C GLY A 36 -14.10 -31.60 -17.37
N GLN A 37 -14.76 -30.63 -17.98
CA GLN A 37 -15.71 -30.87 -19.07
C GLN A 37 -14.99 -31.23 -20.36
N LEU A 38 -13.91 -30.52 -20.66
CA LEU A 38 -13.09 -30.75 -21.84
C LEU A 38 -12.45 -32.15 -21.84
N ASP A 39 -11.93 -32.59 -20.69
CA ASP A 39 -11.30 -33.91 -20.53
C ASP A 39 -12.28 -35.04 -20.90
N ARG A 40 -13.52 -34.95 -20.41
CA ARG A 40 -14.59 -35.91 -20.75
C ARG A 40 -14.96 -35.88 -22.23
N GLN A 41 -14.95 -34.71 -22.87
CA GLN A 41 -15.20 -34.61 -24.31
C GLN A 41 -14.04 -35.20 -25.13
N ILE A 42 -12.78 -34.98 -24.69
CA ILE A 42 -11.59 -35.57 -25.33
C ILE A 42 -11.68 -37.09 -25.27
N ASP A 43 -11.95 -37.66 -24.09
CA ASP A 43 -12.11 -39.11 -23.93
C ASP A 43 -13.18 -39.68 -24.87
N MET A 44 -14.31 -38.98 -25.01
CA MET A 44 -15.40 -39.38 -25.91
C MET A 44 -14.97 -39.34 -27.39
N VAL A 45 -14.26 -38.28 -27.79
CA VAL A 45 -13.73 -38.09 -29.14
C VAL A 45 -12.70 -39.15 -29.48
N GLU A 46 -11.74 -39.43 -28.59
CA GLU A 46 -10.71 -40.44 -28.80
C GLU A 46 -11.34 -41.83 -29.00
N ARG A 47 -12.33 -42.19 -28.17
CA ARG A 47 -13.06 -43.46 -28.31
C ARG A 47 -13.86 -43.57 -29.61
N GLN A 48 -14.45 -42.47 -30.09
CA GLN A 48 -15.19 -42.46 -31.35
C GLN A 48 -14.30 -42.47 -32.59
N SER A 49 -13.01 -42.14 -32.46
CA SER A 49 -12.09 -42.02 -33.60
C SER A 49 -10.93 -42.99 -33.54
N ASP A 50 -11.03 -44.05 -32.74
CA ASP A 50 -10.02 -45.10 -32.69
C ASP A 50 -9.73 -45.61 -34.11
N PRO A 51 -8.52 -45.35 -34.64
CA PRO A 51 -8.15 -45.73 -36.00
C PRO A 51 -8.22 -47.24 -36.23
N ASN A 52 -8.00 -48.04 -35.19
CA ASN A 52 -8.08 -49.50 -35.27
C ASN A 52 -9.52 -49.94 -35.50
N VAL A 53 -10.48 -49.34 -34.78
CA VAL A 53 -11.92 -49.61 -34.95
C VAL A 53 -12.36 -49.27 -36.37
N ILE A 54 -11.91 -48.12 -36.88
CA ILE A 54 -12.22 -47.67 -38.25
C ILE A 54 -11.61 -48.64 -39.27
N ALA A 55 -10.32 -48.98 -39.14
CA ALA A 55 -9.64 -49.91 -40.04
C ALA A 55 -10.31 -51.29 -40.04
N MET A 56 -10.69 -51.79 -38.87
CA MET A 56 -11.37 -53.07 -38.69
C MET A 56 -12.77 -53.06 -39.34
N ASN A 57 -13.50 -51.95 -39.21
CA ASN A 57 -14.79 -51.75 -39.89
C ASN A 57 -14.69 -51.66 -41.41
N GLU A 58 -13.61 -51.07 -41.92
CA GLU A 58 -13.31 -51.07 -43.36
C GLU A 58 -12.91 -52.48 -43.85
N ILE A 59 -12.11 -53.24 -43.09
CA ILE A 59 -11.75 -54.63 -43.45
C ILE A 59 -13.00 -55.49 -43.55
N VAL A 60 -13.84 -55.52 -42.49
CA VAL A 60 -15.05 -56.35 -42.48
C VAL A 60 -16.06 -55.91 -43.54
N GLY A 61 -16.20 -54.60 -43.77
CA GLY A 61 -17.02 -54.07 -44.85
C GLY A 61 -16.56 -54.52 -46.23
N ASN A 62 -15.25 -54.42 -46.51
CA ASN A 62 -14.68 -54.80 -47.81
C ASN A 62 -14.54 -56.32 -47.98
N LEU A 63 -14.56 -57.12 -46.91
CA LEU A 63 -14.63 -58.58 -47.02
C LEU A 63 -16.05 -59.05 -47.37
N GLY A 64 -17.04 -58.47 -46.68
CA GLY A 64 -18.41 -58.97 -46.65
C GLY A 64 -19.36 -58.31 -47.65
N PHE A 65 -20.41 -57.66 -47.12
CA PHE A 65 -21.54 -57.18 -47.91
C PHE A 65 -21.13 -56.09 -48.91
N GLY A 66 -21.24 -56.43 -50.20
CA GLY A 66 -20.83 -55.52 -51.28
C GLY A 66 -19.32 -55.49 -51.55
N GLY A 67 -18.55 -56.29 -50.81
CA GLY A 67 -17.09 -56.38 -50.92
C GLY A 67 -16.59 -57.60 -51.68
N MET A 68 -15.36 -58.01 -51.39
CA MET A 68 -14.57 -59.03 -52.05
C MET A 68 -15.30 -60.37 -52.17
N ILE A 69 -15.77 -60.96 -51.06
CA ILE A 69 -16.37 -62.30 -51.09
C ILE A 69 -17.73 -62.28 -51.79
N HIS A 70 -18.48 -61.18 -51.65
CA HIS A 70 -19.72 -61.00 -52.37
C HIS A 70 -19.48 -60.89 -53.88
N ALA A 71 -18.49 -60.10 -54.30
CA ALA A 71 -18.09 -59.98 -55.70
C ALA A 71 -17.63 -61.33 -56.27
N PHE A 72 -16.82 -62.08 -55.51
CA PHE A 72 -16.38 -63.44 -55.87
C PHE A 72 -17.57 -64.36 -56.13
N LYS A 73 -18.51 -64.44 -55.19
CA LYS A 73 -19.68 -65.33 -55.29
C LYS A 73 -20.63 -64.91 -56.42
N ASN A 74 -20.79 -63.61 -56.66
CA ASN A 74 -21.60 -63.13 -57.78
C ASN A 74 -20.95 -63.45 -59.12
N HIS A 75 -19.62 -63.29 -59.25
CA HIS A 75 -18.91 -63.67 -60.45
C HIS A 75 -18.99 -65.18 -60.70
N LEU A 76 -18.87 -66.01 -59.65
CA LEU A 76 -19.10 -67.45 -59.73
C LEU A 76 -20.53 -67.78 -60.22
N LEU A 77 -21.54 -67.11 -59.69
CA LEU A 77 -22.95 -67.36 -60.00
C LEU A 77 -23.38 -66.83 -61.38
N ARG A 78 -22.85 -65.69 -61.82
CA ARG A 78 -23.40 -64.92 -62.96
C ARG A 78 -22.38 -64.60 -64.07
N GLY A 79 -21.08 -64.76 -63.81
CA GLY A 79 -20.00 -64.47 -64.76
C GLY A 79 -19.83 -63.00 -65.12
N GLY A 80 -20.43 -62.06 -64.39
CA GLY A 80 -20.47 -60.62 -64.70
C GLY A 80 -19.19 -59.84 -64.38
N GLU A 81 -19.28 -58.51 -64.45
CA GLU A 81 -18.18 -57.55 -64.25
C GLU A 81 -17.84 -57.25 -62.76
N GLU A 82 -18.14 -58.17 -61.84
CA GLU A 82 -17.87 -57.96 -60.40
C GLU A 82 -16.38 -58.01 -60.03
N ILE A 83 -15.51 -58.41 -60.97
CA ILE A 83 -14.05 -58.47 -60.78
C ILE A 83 -13.49 -57.10 -60.37
N ARG A 84 -14.00 -56.00 -60.93
CA ARG A 84 -13.54 -54.66 -60.54
C ARG A 84 -13.79 -54.37 -59.06
N VAL A 85 -14.95 -54.80 -58.54
CA VAL A 85 -15.31 -54.64 -57.13
C VAL A 85 -14.45 -55.55 -56.25
N PHE A 86 -14.20 -56.78 -56.73
CA PHE A 86 -13.28 -57.70 -56.07
C PHE A 86 -11.89 -57.07 -55.89
N ASP A 87 -11.25 -56.61 -56.97
CA ASP A 87 -9.89 -56.06 -56.94
C ASP A 87 -9.81 -54.81 -56.04
N GLN A 88 -10.79 -53.91 -56.13
CA GLN A 88 -10.87 -52.72 -55.27
C GLN A 88 -10.98 -53.08 -53.80
N SER A 89 -11.84 -54.05 -53.47
CA SER A 89 -12.05 -54.52 -52.11
C SER A 89 -10.79 -55.19 -51.56
N THR A 90 -10.13 -56.04 -52.35
CA THR A 90 -8.86 -56.68 -51.98
C THR A 90 -7.79 -55.64 -51.64
N GLY A 91 -7.60 -54.63 -52.51
CA GLY A 91 -6.64 -53.56 -52.23
C GLY A 91 -6.96 -52.76 -50.96
N ALA A 92 -8.25 -52.48 -50.72
CA ALA A 92 -8.70 -51.79 -49.51
C ALA A 92 -8.49 -52.63 -48.24
N ILE A 93 -8.73 -53.94 -48.29
CA ILE A 93 -8.49 -54.85 -47.16
C ILE A 93 -7.00 -54.87 -46.82
N LEU A 94 -6.14 -55.17 -47.80
CA LEU A 94 -4.68 -55.26 -47.59
C LEU A 94 -4.11 -53.94 -47.03
N SER A 95 -4.55 -52.79 -47.57
CA SER A 95 -4.12 -51.49 -47.07
C SER A 95 -4.51 -51.24 -45.61
N ASN A 96 -5.68 -51.70 -45.17
CA ASN A 96 -6.12 -51.55 -43.78
C ASN A 96 -5.50 -52.60 -42.85
N LEU A 97 -5.20 -53.81 -43.33
CA LEU A 97 -4.41 -54.80 -42.57
C LEU A 97 -3.01 -54.25 -42.27
N ASP A 98 -2.35 -53.62 -43.25
CA ASP A 98 -1.05 -52.96 -43.02
C ASP A 98 -1.13 -51.82 -42.00
N LYS A 99 -2.29 -51.15 -41.86
CA LYS A 99 -2.49 -50.12 -40.82
C LYS A 99 -2.61 -50.78 -39.45
N LEU A 100 -3.45 -51.79 -39.31
CA LEU A 100 -3.62 -52.54 -38.07
C LEU A 100 -2.30 -53.14 -37.60
N GLU A 101 -1.50 -53.70 -38.50
CA GLU A 101 -0.20 -54.30 -38.19
C GLU A 101 0.76 -53.29 -37.56
N ARG A 102 0.83 -52.07 -38.12
CA ARG A 102 1.66 -50.98 -37.58
C ARG A 102 1.17 -50.48 -36.23
N GLN A 103 -0.13 -50.59 -35.93
CA GLN A 103 -0.74 -50.01 -34.73
C GLN A 103 -0.84 -51.00 -33.56
N LEU A 104 -1.18 -52.26 -33.85
CA LEU A 104 -1.33 -53.33 -32.86
C LEU A 104 0.00 -54.03 -32.55
N GLY A 105 0.95 -53.97 -33.48
CA GLY A 105 2.29 -54.56 -33.32
C GLY A 105 2.30 -56.09 -33.31
N ALA A 106 3.41 -56.67 -32.85
CA ALA A 106 3.72 -58.10 -32.99
C ALA A 106 2.74 -59.05 -32.28
N ALA A 107 1.95 -58.57 -31.32
CA ALA A 107 1.00 -59.40 -30.59
C ALA A 107 -0.13 -59.95 -31.49
N HIS A 108 -0.45 -59.25 -32.57
CA HIS A 108 -1.55 -59.58 -33.49
C HIS A 108 -1.08 -59.91 -34.91
N GLU A 109 0.23 -60.04 -35.12
CA GLU A 109 0.82 -60.31 -36.44
C GLU A 109 0.29 -61.62 -37.06
N ALA A 110 0.19 -62.68 -36.24
CA ALA A 110 -0.33 -63.97 -36.71
C ALA A 110 -1.80 -63.91 -37.14
N ASP A 111 -2.64 -63.16 -36.42
CA ASP A 111 -4.04 -62.98 -36.79
C ASP A 111 -4.16 -62.16 -38.09
N ILE A 112 -3.39 -61.08 -38.22
CA ILE A 112 -3.39 -60.24 -39.44
C ILE A 112 -2.93 -61.06 -40.65
N GLU A 113 -1.90 -61.87 -40.49
CA GLU A 113 -1.37 -62.71 -41.56
C GLU A 113 -2.36 -63.80 -41.97
N ALA A 114 -3.12 -64.37 -41.03
CA ALA A 114 -4.18 -65.31 -41.36
C ALA A 114 -5.28 -64.69 -42.24
N VAL A 115 -5.66 -63.43 -41.98
CA VAL A 115 -6.62 -62.70 -42.84
C VAL A 115 -6.01 -62.38 -44.20
N ARG A 116 -4.73 -61.98 -44.23
CA ARG A 116 -3.99 -61.69 -45.47
C ARG A 116 -3.92 -62.91 -46.38
N ALA A 117 -3.54 -64.06 -45.82
CA ALA A 117 -3.48 -65.33 -46.55
C ALA A 117 -4.83 -65.71 -47.18
N MET A 118 -5.94 -65.53 -46.44
CA MET A 118 -7.28 -65.78 -46.99
C MET A 118 -7.62 -64.86 -48.16
N VAL A 119 -7.26 -63.57 -48.09
CA VAL A 119 -7.46 -62.62 -49.20
C VAL A 119 -6.68 -63.07 -50.43
N GLU A 120 -5.45 -63.54 -50.24
CA GLU A 120 -4.60 -64.07 -51.32
C GLU A 120 -5.17 -65.36 -51.92
N ASP A 121 -5.69 -66.27 -51.09
CA ASP A 121 -6.35 -67.49 -51.54
C ASP A 121 -7.58 -67.18 -52.41
N TYR A 122 -8.43 -66.24 -51.98
CA TYR A 122 -9.56 -65.78 -52.79
C TYR A 122 -9.10 -65.13 -54.10
N ALA A 123 -8.01 -64.35 -54.08
CA ALA A 123 -7.44 -63.74 -55.28
C ALA A 123 -6.86 -64.79 -56.24
N ALA A 124 -6.31 -65.88 -55.74
CA ALA A 124 -5.90 -67.01 -56.58
C ALA A 124 -7.12 -67.74 -57.16
N GLN A 125 -8.14 -67.97 -56.35
CA GLN A 125 -9.34 -68.70 -56.78
C GLN A 125 -10.20 -67.92 -57.77
N ILE A 126 -10.25 -66.58 -57.72
CA ILE A 126 -11.06 -65.81 -58.68
C ILE A 126 -10.51 -65.96 -60.11
N GLU A 127 -9.20 -66.13 -60.28
CA GLU A 127 -8.58 -66.42 -61.57
C GLU A 127 -8.88 -67.85 -62.06
N VAL A 128 -9.12 -68.78 -61.14
CA VAL A 128 -9.62 -70.12 -61.48
C VAL A 128 -11.08 -70.02 -61.92
N VAL A 129 -11.93 -69.31 -61.16
CA VAL A 129 -13.33 -69.05 -61.52
C VAL A 129 -13.39 -68.42 -62.91
N ARG A 130 -12.64 -67.36 -63.18
CA ARG A 130 -12.63 -66.65 -64.48
C ARG A 130 -12.33 -67.59 -65.65
N ARG A 131 -11.40 -68.54 -65.47
CA ARG A 131 -11.03 -69.51 -66.51
C ARG A 131 -12.08 -70.60 -66.68
N ILE A 132 -12.53 -71.20 -65.59
CA ILE A 132 -13.48 -72.32 -65.65
C ILE A 132 -14.86 -71.83 -66.08
N ARG A 133 -15.33 -70.67 -65.61
CA ARG A 133 -16.61 -70.09 -66.03
C ARG A 133 -16.69 -69.73 -67.51
N ALA A 134 -15.56 -69.54 -68.17
CA ALA A 134 -15.54 -69.33 -69.63
C ALA A 134 -15.77 -70.64 -70.42
N MET A 135 -15.67 -71.79 -69.76
CA MET A 135 -15.69 -73.12 -70.37
C MET A 135 -16.82 -74.02 -69.88
N ASP A 136 -17.30 -73.83 -68.65
CA ASP A 136 -18.33 -74.61 -67.99
C ASP A 136 -19.34 -73.69 -67.28
N ASP A 137 -20.62 -74.01 -67.40
CA ASP A 137 -21.72 -73.27 -66.79
C ASP A 137 -22.31 -73.92 -65.54
N GLN A 138 -21.79 -75.09 -65.13
CA GLN A 138 -22.24 -75.82 -63.95
C GLN A 138 -21.69 -75.19 -62.66
N VAL A 139 -22.39 -74.18 -62.14
CA VAL A 139 -22.01 -73.41 -60.93
C VAL A 139 -21.63 -74.31 -59.76
N GLU A 140 -22.43 -75.33 -59.45
CA GLU A 140 -22.20 -76.22 -58.30
C GLU A 140 -20.96 -77.11 -58.47
N ALA A 141 -20.52 -77.36 -59.71
CA ALA A 141 -19.26 -78.06 -59.97
C ALA A 141 -18.07 -77.11 -59.75
N ILE A 142 -18.19 -75.87 -60.22
CA ILE A 142 -17.16 -74.84 -60.08
C ILE A 142 -16.98 -74.47 -58.59
N ASP A 143 -18.05 -74.27 -57.82
CA ASP A 143 -18.00 -73.98 -56.37
C ASP A 143 -17.18 -75.04 -55.61
N ARG A 144 -17.29 -76.32 -56.00
CA ARG A 144 -16.54 -77.41 -55.36
C ARG A 144 -15.03 -77.32 -55.62
N VAL A 145 -14.60 -76.77 -56.75
CA VAL A 145 -13.19 -76.64 -57.13
C VAL A 145 -12.57 -75.39 -56.50
N VAL A 146 -13.31 -74.28 -56.49
CA VAL A 146 -12.79 -72.95 -56.13
C VAL A 146 -13.02 -72.58 -54.66
N ARG A 147 -13.46 -73.55 -53.86
CA ARG A 147 -13.73 -73.35 -52.44
C ARG A 147 -12.46 -72.95 -51.69
N VAL A 148 -12.56 -71.86 -50.93
CA VAL A 148 -11.57 -71.43 -49.94
C VAL A 148 -12.01 -71.94 -48.57
N ASP A 149 -11.08 -72.47 -47.78
CA ASP A 149 -11.29 -72.74 -46.35
C ASP A 149 -10.82 -71.51 -45.57
N ASP A 150 -11.79 -70.72 -45.15
CA ASP A 150 -11.59 -69.42 -44.50
C ASP A 150 -11.77 -69.49 -42.97
N SER A 151 -11.86 -70.71 -42.40
CA SER A 151 -12.10 -70.93 -40.97
C SER A 151 -11.02 -70.33 -40.07
N HIS A 152 -9.75 -70.43 -40.46
CA HIS A 152 -8.65 -69.84 -39.72
C HIS A 152 -8.70 -68.29 -39.75
N ALA A 153 -9.01 -67.71 -40.91
CA ALA A 153 -9.15 -66.26 -41.04
C ALA A 153 -10.38 -65.72 -40.31
N ALA A 154 -11.47 -66.49 -40.23
CA ALA A 154 -12.63 -66.14 -39.42
C ALA A 154 -12.28 -66.07 -37.92
N ALA A 155 -11.55 -67.07 -37.40
CA ALA A 155 -11.06 -67.06 -36.02
C ALA A 155 -10.12 -65.86 -35.75
N ALA A 156 -9.20 -65.58 -36.68
CA ALA A 156 -8.29 -64.44 -36.58
C ALA A 156 -9.03 -63.09 -36.58
N LEU A 157 -10.05 -62.91 -37.42
CA LEU A 157 -10.88 -61.70 -37.40
C LEU A 157 -11.62 -61.53 -36.07
N ASP A 158 -12.07 -62.61 -35.44
CA ASP A 158 -12.69 -62.56 -34.13
C ASP A 158 -11.71 -62.20 -33.01
N ASN A 159 -10.46 -62.68 -33.07
CA ASN A 159 -9.39 -62.26 -32.16
C ASN A 159 -9.07 -60.77 -32.31
N LEU A 160 -8.90 -60.29 -33.55
CA LEU A 160 -8.67 -58.88 -33.85
C LEU A 160 -9.84 -58.01 -33.39
N ARG A 161 -11.07 -58.48 -33.59
CA ARG A 161 -12.28 -57.82 -33.08
C ARG A 161 -12.23 -57.72 -31.56
N GLN A 162 -11.90 -58.79 -30.85
CA GLN A 162 -11.81 -58.75 -29.39
C GLN A 162 -10.78 -57.72 -28.91
N ALA A 163 -9.62 -57.66 -29.56
CA ALA A 163 -8.57 -56.69 -29.22
C ALA A 163 -8.96 -55.22 -29.50
N VAL A 164 -9.79 -54.98 -30.51
CA VAL A 164 -10.09 -53.62 -31.00
C VAL A 164 -11.46 -53.10 -30.54
N ILE A 165 -12.44 -53.99 -30.36
CA ILE A 165 -13.87 -53.65 -30.17
C ILE A 165 -14.35 -53.93 -28.74
N GLU A 166 -13.91 -55.01 -28.09
CA GLU A 166 -14.53 -55.46 -26.84
C GLU A 166 -14.11 -54.66 -25.60
N ASP A 167 -12.95 -53.99 -25.62
CA ASP A 167 -12.55 -53.14 -24.51
C ASP A 167 -13.29 -51.79 -24.51
N GLY A 168 -13.96 -51.49 -23.39
CA GLY A 168 -14.56 -50.19 -23.11
C GLY A 168 -16.04 -50.01 -23.48
N GLU A 169 -16.52 -48.77 -23.38
CA GLU A 169 -17.92 -48.42 -23.64
C GLU A 169 -18.30 -48.63 -25.12
N SER A 170 -19.55 -49.00 -25.38
CA SER A 170 -20.05 -49.22 -26.73
C SER A 170 -20.23 -47.87 -27.46
N THR A 171 -19.89 -47.83 -28.76
CA THR A 171 -20.02 -46.63 -29.59
C THR A 171 -20.79 -46.95 -30.87
N LYS A 172 -21.33 -45.92 -31.54
CA LYS A 172 -21.99 -46.08 -32.85
C LYS A 172 -21.09 -46.79 -33.87
N TRP A 173 -19.78 -46.55 -33.88
CA TRP A 173 -18.84 -47.27 -34.76
C TRP A 173 -18.73 -48.75 -34.42
N LYS A 174 -18.62 -49.10 -33.13
CA LYS A 174 -18.57 -50.51 -32.69
C LYS A 174 -19.85 -51.25 -33.05
N VAL A 175 -21.01 -50.62 -32.88
CA VAL A 175 -22.29 -51.24 -33.27
C VAL A 175 -22.45 -51.29 -34.78
N LEU A 176 -22.02 -50.28 -35.53
CA LEU A 176 -22.00 -50.31 -36.99
C LEU A 176 -21.11 -51.44 -37.52
N PHE A 177 -19.97 -51.67 -36.86
CA PHE A 177 -19.09 -52.81 -37.12
C PHE A 177 -19.81 -54.14 -36.90
N GLU A 178 -20.45 -54.34 -35.74
CA GLU A 178 -21.18 -55.58 -35.44
C GLU A 178 -22.33 -55.82 -36.43
N LEU A 179 -23.02 -54.75 -36.83
CA LEU A 179 -24.06 -54.82 -37.86
C LEU A 179 -23.47 -55.23 -39.23
N ARG A 180 -22.35 -54.64 -39.66
CA ARG A 180 -21.66 -55.04 -40.89
C ARG A 180 -21.21 -56.49 -40.86
N ARG A 181 -20.65 -56.95 -39.73
CA ARG A 181 -20.24 -58.34 -39.53
C ARG A 181 -21.43 -59.28 -39.63
N ALA A 182 -22.50 -59.01 -38.89
CA ALA A 182 -23.71 -59.83 -38.87
C ALA A 182 -24.36 -59.95 -40.27
N LEU A 183 -24.22 -58.95 -41.13
CA LEU A 183 -24.72 -58.99 -42.51
C LEU A 183 -23.72 -59.59 -43.50
N GLY A 184 -22.43 -59.39 -43.30
CA GLY A 184 -21.37 -59.64 -44.26
C GLY A 184 -20.68 -61.00 -44.11
N TYR A 185 -19.36 -60.95 -43.95
CA TYR A 185 -18.49 -62.12 -43.80
C TYR A 185 -18.76 -62.84 -42.47
N ASP A 186 -18.89 -64.16 -42.53
CA ASP A 186 -19.41 -65.03 -41.46
C ASP A 186 -20.79 -64.56 -40.90
N GLY A 187 -21.54 -63.86 -41.76
CA GLY A 187 -22.84 -63.28 -41.47
C GLY A 187 -23.93 -63.79 -42.39
N MET A 188 -25.10 -63.16 -42.29
CA MET A 188 -26.33 -63.53 -42.97
C MET A 188 -26.12 -63.80 -44.45
N ILE A 189 -25.46 -62.89 -45.17
CA ILE A 189 -25.34 -62.98 -46.64
C ILE A 189 -24.33 -64.05 -47.04
N HIS A 190 -23.29 -64.26 -46.22
CA HIS A 190 -22.38 -65.38 -46.41
C HIS A 190 -23.17 -66.69 -46.34
N HIS A 191 -23.81 -66.99 -45.21
CA HIS A 191 -24.51 -68.26 -45.01
C HIS A 191 -25.67 -68.40 -46.01
N PHE A 192 -26.41 -67.34 -46.32
CA PHE A 192 -27.45 -67.34 -47.33
C PHE A 192 -26.94 -67.76 -48.72
N LYS A 193 -25.84 -67.16 -49.20
CA LYS A 193 -25.26 -67.54 -50.50
C LYS A 193 -24.75 -68.98 -50.48
N ASN A 194 -24.20 -69.45 -49.36
CA ASN A 194 -23.80 -70.86 -49.22
C ASN A 194 -25.01 -71.79 -49.22
N TYR A 195 -26.14 -71.37 -48.65
CA TYR A 195 -27.40 -72.12 -48.71
C TYR A 195 -27.91 -72.22 -50.15
N VAL A 196 -27.92 -71.12 -50.91
CA VAL A 196 -28.28 -71.10 -52.33
C VAL A 196 -27.39 -72.03 -53.17
N LEU A 197 -26.07 -72.01 -52.94
CA LEU A 197 -25.11 -72.81 -53.69
C LEU A 197 -25.15 -74.30 -53.31
N ARG A 198 -25.22 -74.60 -52.01
CA ARG A 198 -24.91 -75.94 -51.46
C ARG A 198 -26.12 -76.64 -50.86
N LYS A 199 -27.23 -75.92 -50.65
CA LYS A 199 -28.55 -76.45 -50.26
C LYS A 199 -28.54 -77.23 -48.94
N SER A 200 -27.57 -76.91 -48.06
CA SER A 200 -27.42 -77.55 -46.75
C SER A 200 -28.25 -76.83 -45.68
N PRO A 201 -29.10 -77.52 -44.90
CA PRO A 201 -29.90 -76.93 -43.82
C PRO A 201 -29.08 -76.21 -42.74
N ASP A 202 -27.82 -76.57 -42.58
CA ASP A 202 -26.89 -75.91 -41.65
C ASP A 202 -26.67 -74.43 -42.01
N TYR A 203 -26.51 -74.13 -43.31
CA TYR A 203 -26.37 -72.75 -43.78
C TYR A 203 -27.65 -71.94 -43.62
N GLU A 204 -28.82 -72.57 -43.75
CA GLU A 204 -30.10 -71.91 -43.47
C GLU A 204 -30.17 -71.50 -41.99
N THR A 205 -29.83 -72.42 -41.09
CA THR A 205 -29.84 -72.19 -39.64
C THR A 205 -28.88 -71.06 -39.25
N GLN A 206 -27.66 -71.08 -39.79
CA GLN A 206 -26.66 -70.03 -39.56
C GLN A 206 -27.11 -68.67 -40.13
N ALA A 207 -27.74 -68.65 -41.31
CA ALA A 207 -28.27 -67.43 -41.89
C ALA A 207 -29.38 -66.81 -41.02
N ARG A 208 -30.30 -67.63 -40.49
CA ARG A 208 -31.36 -67.17 -39.56
C ARG A 208 -30.78 -66.62 -38.27
N ALA A 209 -29.80 -67.30 -37.67
CA ALA A 209 -29.12 -66.81 -36.47
C ALA A 209 -28.38 -65.48 -36.72
N ALA A 210 -27.79 -65.30 -37.91
CA ALA A 210 -27.13 -64.06 -38.29
C ALA A 210 -28.13 -62.91 -38.56
N ILE A 211 -29.33 -63.21 -39.09
CA ILE A 211 -30.44 -62.25 -39.20
C ILE A 211 -30.82 -61.70 -37.82
N ASP A 212 -31.00 -62.59 -36.84
CA ASP A 212 -31.37 -62.18 -35.49
C ASP A 212 -30.28 -61.31 -34.85
N ARG A 213 -29.00 -61.67 -35.03
CA ARG A 213 -27.86 -60.84 -34.61
C ARG A 213 -27.87 -59.45 -35.28
N ALA A 214 -28.16 -59.37 -36.57
CA ALA A 214 -28.21 -58.10 -37.29
C ALA A 214 -29.36 -57.20 -36.81
N LEU A 215 -30.53 -57.76 -36.56
CA LEU A 215 -31.67 -57.03 -35.99
C LEU A 215 -31.37 -56.50 -34.58
N LEU A 216 -30.70 -57.30 -33.74
CA LEU A 216 -30.24 -56.84 -32.43
C LEU A 216 -29.22 -55.69 -32.54
N ALA A 217 -28.29 -55.76 -33.48
CA ALA A 217 -27.32 -54.69 -33.72
C ALA A 217 -27.99 -53.40 -34.22
N LEU A 218 -29.04 -53.50 -35.05
CA LEU A 218 -29.84 -52.34 -35.46
C LEU A 218 -30.52 -51.65 -34.27
N GLU A 219 -31.14 -52.42 -33.37
CA GLU A 219 -31.77 -51.86 -32.17
C GLU A 219 -30.73 -51.26 -31.21
N ALA A 220 -29.57 -51.91 -31.06
CA ALA A 220 -28.47 -51.35 -30.31
C ALA A 220 -28.01 -50.00 -30.90
N TYR A 221 -27.97 -49.87 -32.23
CA TYR A 221 -27.61 -48.60 -32.88
C TYR A 221 -28.67 -47.52 -32.60
N ARG A 222 -29.96 -47.86 -32.71
CA ARG A 222 -31.08 -46.96 -32.39
C ARG A 222 -31.03 -46.43 -30.95
N SER A 223 -30.52 -47.23 -30.01
CA SER A 223 -30.44 -46.85 -28.59
C SER A 223 -29.50 -45.66 -28.31
N PHE A 224 -28.56 -45.35 -29.20
CA PHE A 224 -27.67 -44.18 -29.07
C PHE A 224 -28.36 -42.84 -29.36
N GLY A 225 -29.62 -42.87 -29.82
CA GLY A 225 -30.28 -41.71 -30.40
C GLY A 225 -29.83 -41.52 -31.86
N VAL A 226 -30.81 -41.43 -32.74
CA VAL A 226 -30.59 -41.33 -34.18
C VAL A 226 -31.27 -40.10 -34.75
N ASN A 227 -30.60 -39.43 -35.68
CA ASN A 227 -31.21 -38.36 -36.46
C ASN A 227 -32.11 -38.92 -37.57
N GLU A 228 -32.89 -38.07 -38.25
CA GLU A 228 -33.82 -38.50 -39.31
C GLU A 228 -33.12 -39.25 -40.46
N THR A 229 -31.89 -38.85 -40.81
CA THR A 229 -31.12 -39.50 -41.88
C THR A 229 -30.61 -40.88 -41.46
N GLU A 230 -30.15 -41.02 -40.22
CA GLU A 230 -29.77 -42.30 -39.66
C GLU A 230 -30.98 -43.22 -39.51
N ALA A 231 -32.12 -42.71 -39.04
CA ALA A 231 -33.36 -43.48 -38.89
C ALA A 231 -33.80 -44.09 -40.23
N ALA A 232 -33.85 -43.27 -41.29
CA ALA A 232 -34.17 -43.75 -42.63
C ALA A 232 -33.18 -44.83 -43.14
N ALA A 233 -31.88 -44.63 -42.93
CA ALA A 233 -30.87 -45.62 -43.31
C ALA A 233 -31.00 -46.94 -42.52
N LEU A 234 -31.37 -46.88 -41.24
CA LEU A 234 -31.61 -48.08 -40.43
C LEU A 234 -32.88 -48.80 -40.87
N ASP A 235 -33.91 -48.07 -41.28
CA ASP A 235 -35.15 -48.64 -41.83
C ASP A 235 -34.89 -49.35 -43.17
N ASP A 236 -34.08 -48.75 -44.05
CA ASP A 236 -33.64 -49.38 -45.30
C ASP A 236 -32.89 -50.70 -45.03
N LEU A 237 -31.99 -50.72 -44.03
CA LEU A 237 -31.27 -51.93 -43.63
C LEU A 237 -32.21 -52.98 -43.04
N ALA A 238 -33.15 -52.57 -42.19
CA ALA A 238 -34.14 -53.47 -41.61
C ALA A 238 -35.01 -54.12 -42.69
N GLY A 239 -35.44 -53.36 -43.70
CA GLY A 239 -36.17 -53.87 -44.86
C GLY A 239 -35.40 -54.97 -45.58
N VAL A 240 -34.13 -54.71 -45.92
CA VAL A 240 -33.27 -55.70 -46.61
C VAL A 240 -33.08 -56.97 -45.76
N ILE A 241 -32.91 -56.85 -44.45
CA ILE A 241 -32.79 -58.02 -43.56
C ILE A 241 -34.07 -58.86 -43.56
N VAL A 242 -35.23 -58.21 -43.55
CA VAL A 242 -36.53 -58.89 -43.63
C VAL A 242 -36.69 -59.59 -44.98
N ASP A 243 -36.29 -58.96 -46.09
CA ASP A 243 -36.32 -59.59 -47.41
C ASP A 243 -35.46 -60.87 -47.47
N PHE A 244 -34.26 -60.84 -46.88
CA PHE A 244 -33.43 -62.04 -46.77
C PHE A 244 -34.09 -63.14 -45.95
N ARG A 245 -34.81 -62.79 -44.87
CA ARG A 245 -35.55 -63.77 -44.06
C ARG A 245 -36.66 -64.45 -44.88
N VAL A 246 -37.44 -63.68 -45.63
CA VAL A 246 -38.47 -64.22 -46.53
C VAL A 246 -37.85 -65.08 -47.63
N ASN A 247 -36.72 -64.64 -48.19
CA ASN A 247 -36.01 -65.37 -49.23
C ASN A 247 -35.41 -66.70 -48.74
N LEU A 248 -35.09 -66.85 -47.46
CA LEU A 248 -34.71 -68.15 -46.89
C LEU A 248 -35.87 -69.15 -46.95
N ASP A 249 -37.10 -68.68 -46.67
CA ASP A 249 -38.30 -69.53 -46.73
C ASP A 249 -38.57 -69.96 -48.19
N ILE A 250 -38.49 -69.02 -49.14
CA ILE A 250 -38.62 -69.31 -50.59
C ILE A 250 -37.53 -70.28 -51.05
N ALA A 251 -36.27 -70.05 -50.66
CA ALA A 251 -35.16 -70.94 -51.01
C ALA A 251 -35.39 -72.36 -50.48
N ALA A 252 -35.88 -72.51 -49.25
CA ALA A 252 -36.17 -73.82 -48.67
C ALA A 252 -37.25 -74.57 -49.46
N GLU A 253 -38.33 -73.91 -49.85
CA GLU A 253 -39.38 -74.50 -50.70
C GLU A 253 -38.85 -74.92 -52.08
N MET A 254 -38.05 -74.05 -52.72
CA MET A 254 -37.45 -74.34 -54.02
C MET A 254 -36.41 -75.46 -53.97
N ILE A 255 -35.61 -75.53 -52.90
CA ILE A 255 -34.66 -76.61 -52.66
C ILE A 255 -35.39 -77.94 -52.48
N ALA A 256 -36.49 -77.95 -51.73
CA ALA A 256 -37.34 -79.14 -51.59
C ALA A 256 -37.97 -79.59 -52.93
N ALA A 257 -38.23 -78.64 -53.83
CA ALA A 257 -38.69 -78.89 -55.20
C ALA A 257 -37.57 -79.29 -56.18
N GLY A 258 -36.31 -79.36 -55.74
CA GLY A 258 -35.18 -79.79 -56.56
C GLY A 258 -34.55 -78.70 -57.44
N ALA A 259 -34.80 -77.42 -57.15
CA ALA A 259 -34.23 -76.30 -57.92
C ALA A 259 -32.70 -76.31 -57.93
N THR A 260 -32.13 -75.87 -59.05
CA THR A 260 -30.69 -75.63 -59.23
C THR A 260 -30.23 -74.35 -58.52
N ALA A 261 -28.92 -74.20 -58.25
CA ALA A 261 -28.40 -72.98 -57.63
C ALA A 261 -28.65 -71.72 -58.50
N ALA A 262 -28.65 -71.88 -59.82
CA ALA A 262 -28.95 -70.80 -60.77
C ALA A 262 -30.43 -70.38 -60.69
N GLU A 263 -31.36 -71.33 -60.63
CA GLU A 263 -32.80 -71.04 -60.45
C GLU A 263 -33.07 -70.38 -59.09
N LEU A 264 -32.41 -70.85 -58.03
CA LEU A 264 -32.47 -70.23 -56.71
C LEU A 264 -31.96 -68.79 -56.73
N ASP A 265 -30.74 -68.53 -57.21
CA ASP A 265 -30.17 -67.16 -57.23
C ASP A 265 -31.03 -66.18 -58.04
N ALA A 266 -31.68 -66.66 -59.12
CA ALA A 266 -32.61 -65.87 -59.90
C ALA A 266 -33.91 -65.53 -59.13
N ALA A 267 -34.44 -66.46 -58.33
CA ALA A 267 -35.68 -66.28 -57.59
C ALA A 267 -35.49 -65.48 -56.29
N VAL A 268 -34.33 -65.60 -55.64
CA VAL A 268 -34.08 -65.01 -54.31
C VAL A 268 -33.12 -63.81 -54.34
N GLY A 269 -33.07 -63.13 -55.49
CA GLY A 269 -32.32 -61.89 -55.65
C GLY A 269 -32.87 -60.76 -54.79
N VAL A 270 -32.01 -60.11 -54.01
CA VAL A 270 -32.33 -58.91 -53.22
C VAL A 270 -31.63 -57.71 -53.84
N THR A 271 -32.34 -56.59 -54.02
CA THR A 271 -31.74 -55.32 -54.43
C THR A 271 -30.98 -54.72 -53.26
N LYS A 272 -29.67 -54.50 -53.44
CA LYS A 272 -28.73 -54.20 -52.34
C LYS A 272 -28.31 -52.74 -52.27
N ASP A 273 -28.71 -51.94 -53.26
CA ASP A 273 -28.26 -50.55 -53.41
C ASP A 273 -28.68 -49.69 -52.21
N ALA A 274 -29.91 -49.88 -51.72
CA ALA A 274 -30.42 -49.18 -50.54
C ALA A 274 -29.61 -49.51 -49.27
N ALA A 275 -29.36 -50.79 -49.00
CA ALA A 275 -28.55 -51.21 -47.85
C ALA A 275 -27.09 -50.74 -47.95
N TYR A 276 -26.50 -50.73 -49.15
CA TYR A 276 -25.15 -50.20 -49.34
C TYR A 276 -25.10 -48.69 -49.10
N ALA A 277 -26.06 -47.95 -49.67
CA ALA A 277 -26.21 -46.52 -49.44
C ALA A 277 -26.46 -46.19 -47.97
N ALA A 278 -27.22 -47.03 -47.26
CA ALA A 278 -27.47 -46.90 -45.84
C ALA A 278 -26.18 -47.01 -45.02
N PHE A 279 -25.31 -48.01 -45.28
CA PHE A 279 -24.03 -48.12 -44.57
C PHE A 279 -23.08 -46.95 -44.81
N ILE A 280 -23.04 -46.42 -46.03
CA ILE A 280 -22.28 -45.21 -46.35
C ILE A 280 -22.87 -44.02 -45.58
N THR A 281 -24.20 -43.92 -45.57
CA THR A 281 -24.93 -42.85 -44.88
C THR A 281 -24.65 -42.87 -43.39
N LEU A 282 -24.79 -44.02 -42.72
CA LEU A 282 -24.49 -44.18 -41.29
C LEU A 282 -23.04 -43.82 -40.98
N GLY A 283 -22.08 -44.34 -41.76
CA GLY A 283 -20.66 -43.97 -41.59
C GLY A 283 -20.41 -42.47 -41.74
N LYS A 284 -21.06 -41.82 -42.71
CA LYS A 284 -20.97 -40.38 -42.92
C LYS A 284 -21.62 -39.58 -41.78
N GLN A 285 -22.77 -40.01 -41.26
CA GLN A 285 -23.44 -39.34 -40.14
C GLN A 285 -22.60 -39.42 -38.87
N ILE A 286 -22.02 -40.59 -38.57
CA ILE A 286 -21.08 -40.72 -37.44
C ILE A 286 -19.88 -39.78 -37.62
N GLN A 287 -19.32 -39.65 -38.83
CA GLN A 287 -18.23 -38.71 -39.10
C GLN A 287 -18.65 -37.23 -38.96
N LEU A 288 -19.89 -36.88 -39.31
CA LEU A 288 -20.42 -35.53 -39.14
C LEU A 288 -20.62 -35.20 -37.66
N GLU A 289 -21.19 -36.12 -36.88
CA GLU A 289 -21.32 -36.00 -35.42
C GLU A 289 -19.95 -35.82 -34.76
N TYR A 290 -18.97 -36.64 -35.16
CA TYR A 290 -17.59 -36.55 -34.70
C TYR A 290 -16.96 -35.18 -35.00
N ARG A 291 -17.10 -34.68 -36.24
CA ARG A 291 -16.57 -33.36 -36.62
C ARG A 291 -17.23 -32.22 -35.87
N ALA A 292 -18.53 -32.31 -35.61
CA ALA A 292 -19.24 -31.33 -34.81
C ALA A 292 -18.73 -31.31 -33.36
N CYS A 293 -18.51 -32.48 -32.77
CA CYS A 293 -17.93 -32.61 -31.43
C CYS A 293 -16.52 -32.04 -31.36
N LEU A 294 -15.65 -32.33 -32.34
CA LEU A 294 -14.31 -31.74 -32.43
C LEU A 294 -14.33 -30.22 -32.56
N ALA A 295 -15.25 -29.67 -33.35
CA ALA A 295 -15.39 -28.24 -33.51
C ALA A 295 -15.82 -27.56 -32.19
N ASP A 296 -16.76 -28.17 -31.46
CA ASP A 296 -17.17 -27.73 -30.13
C ASP A 296 -16.01 -27.79 -29.13
N LEU A 297 -15.28 -28.91 -29.11
CA LEU A 297 -14.08 -29.09 -28.28
C LEU A 297 -13.04 -27.98 -28.55
N HIS A 298 -12.73 -27.70 -29.81
CA HIS A 298 -11.81 -26.62 -30.17
C HIS A 298 -12.31 -25.24 -29.74
N ALA A 299 -13.60 -24.96 -29.85
CA ALA A 299 -14.19 -23.71 -29.39
C ALA A 299 -14.08 -23.56 -27.87
N GLN A 300 -14.36 -24.62 -27.11
CA GLN A 300 -14.20 -24.64 -25.65
C GLN A 300 -12.72 -24.48 -25.23
N MET A 301 -11.79 -25.14 -25.93
CA MET A 301 -10.35 -24.93 -25.73
C MET A 301 -9.94 -23.48 -25.98
N ALA A 302 -10.49 -22.84 -27.01
CA ALA A 302 -10.19 -21.44 -27.30
C ALA A 302 -10.71 -20.51 -26.19
N LEU A 303 -11.93 -20.74 -25.69
CA LEU A 303 -12.49 -20.02 -24.55
C LEU A 303 -11.66 -20.21 -23.28
N LEU A 304 -11.21 -21.44 -23.00
CA LEU A 304 -10.32 -21.74 -21.88
C LEU A 304 -9.00 -20.95 -21.97
N LYS A 305 -8.35 -20.97 -23.14
CA LYS A 305 -7.10 -20.22 -23.39
C LYS A 305 -7.30 -18.71 -23.22
N GLN A 306 -8.36 -18.16 -23.80
CA GLN A 306 -8.70 -16.74 -23.69
C GLN A 306 -9.01 -16.35 -22.24
N GLY A 307 -9.77 -17.18 -21.52
CA GLY A 307 -10.08 -16.99 -20.11
C GLY A 307 -8.83 -17.00 -19.23
N ALA A 308 -7.89 -17.91 -19.48
CA ALA A 308 -6.61 -17.95 -18.78
C ALA A 308 -5.75 -16.70 -19.03
N ILE A 309 -5.66 -16.23 -20.28
CA ILE A 309 -4.94 -15.00 -20.64
C ILE A 309 -5.62 -13.78 -20.00
N ALA A 310 -6.94 -13.66 -20.09
CA ALA A 310 -7.70 -12.57 -19.49
C ALA A 310 -7.52 -12.53 -17.97
N MET A 311 -7.56 -13.68 -17.29
CA MET A 311 -7.30 -13.78 -15.86
C MET A 311 -5.88 -13.34 -15.51
N ALA A 312 -4.87 -13.77 -16.28
CA ALA A 312 -3.49 -13.33 -16.08
C ALA A 312 -3.32 -11.81 -16.25
N LEU A 313 -3.96 -11.22 -17.26
CA LEU A 313 -3.95 -9.76 -17.48
C LEU A 313 -4.63 -9.00 -16.34
N VAL A 314 -5.79 -9.46 -15.88
CA VAL A 314 -6.50 -8.84 -14.76
C VAL A 314 -5.67 -8.91 -13.48
N VAL A 315 -5.00 -10.04 -13.20
CA VAL A 315 -4.09 -10.17 -12.06
C VAL A 315 -2.90 -9.22 -12.20
N CYS A 316 -2.24 -9.18 -13.36
CA CYS A 316 -1.10 -8.29 -13.61
C CYS A 316 -1.48 -6.81 -13.46
N LEU A 317 -2.56 -6.37 -14.10
CA LEU A 317 -3.07 -5.00 -13.99
C LEU A 317 -3.51 -4.67 -12.56
N GLY A 318 -4.12 -5.63 -11.87
CA GLY A 318 -4.49 -5.52 -10.46
C GLY A 318 -3.28 -5.31 -9.55
N VAL A 319 -2.21 -6.08 -9.73
CA VAL A 319 -0.96 -5.96 -8.97
C VAL A 319 -0.26 -4.63 -9.26
N ILE A 320 -0.20 -4.21 -10.53
CA ILE A 320 0.39 -2.92 -10.92
C ILE A 320 -0.40 -1.76 -10.30
N GLY A 321 -1.73 -1.77 -10.47
CA GLY A 321 -2.62 -0.75 -9.92
C GLY A 321 -2.55 -0.69 -8.39
N PHE A 322 -2.53 -1.84 -7.72
CA PHE A 322 -2.37 -1.92 -6.28
C PHE A 322 -1.01 -1.37 -5.84
N SER A 323 0.08 -1.72 -6.52
CA SER A 323 1.43 -1.22 -6.20
C SER A 323 1.55 0.29 -6.35
N LEU A 324 1.01 0.84 -7.45
CA LEU A 324 0.99 2.28 -7.69
C LEU A 324 0.11 3.02 -6.67
N GLY A 325 -1.07 2.48 -6.36
CA GLY A 325 -1.96 3.02 -5.35
C GLY A 325 -1.34 3.02 -3.95
N LEU A 326 -0.69 1.91 -3.58
CA LEU A 326 0.04 1.77 -2.33
C LEU A 326 1.20 2.78 -2.24
N HIS A 327 2.01 2.88 -3.30
CA HIS A 327 3.08 3.88 -3.39
C HIS A 327 2.55 5.30 -3.21
N TYR A 328 1.49 5.66 -3.95
CA TYR A 328 0.86 6.98 -3.86
C TYR A 328 0.38 7.30 -2.44
N VAL A 329 -0.29 6.34 -1.78
CA VAL A 329 -0.81 6.53 -0.44
C VAL A 329 0.30 6.64 0.60
N ILE A 330 1.29 5.74 0.57
CA ILE A 330 2.44 5.78 1.48
C ILE A 330 3.18 7.12 1.32
N GLU A 331 3.42 7.55 0.08
CA GLU A 331 4.10 8.81 -0.22
C GLU A 331 3.33 10.02 0.34
N ARG A 332 2.01 10.07 0.15
CA ARG A 332 1.16 11.19 0.58
C ARG A 332 0.85 11.22 2.07
N ILE A 333 0.60 10.06 2.69
CA ILE A 333 0.12 9.98 4.09
C ILE A 333 1.27 9.81 5.07
N VAL A 334 2.33 9.08 4.68
CA VAL A 334 3.44 8.74 5.58
C VAL A 334 4.70 9.52 5.23
N VAL A 335 5.27 9.31 4.05
CA VAL A 335 6.63 9.76 3.71
C VAL A 335 6.74 11.27 3.71
N ARG A 336 5.92 11.98 2.93
CA ARG A 336 6.00 13.46 2.84
C ARG A 336 5.73 14.15 4.18
N PRO A 337 4.65 13.81 4.93
CA PRO A 337 4.41 14.45 6.22
C PRO A 337 5.50 14.13 7.24
N ALA A 338 5.99 12.88 7.31
CA ALA A 338 7.07 12.50 8.22
C ALA A 338 8.38 13.22 7.89
N ALA A 339 8.74 13.31 6.60
CA ALA A 339 9.92 14.02 6.14
C ALA A 339 9.85 15.52 6.49
N ALA A 340 8.69 16.16 6.29
CA ALA A 340 8.49 17.56 6.65
C ALA A 340 8.59 17.81 8.17
N ILE A 341 8.01 16.93 8.99
CA ILE A 341 8.15 17.01 10.45
C ILE A 341 9.61 16.82 10.88
N ALA A 342 10.32 15.85 10.29
CA ALA A 342 11.72 15.57 10.60
C ALA A 342 12.62 16.75 10.22
N GLN A 343 12.45 17.33 9.03
CA GLN A 343 13.18 18.53 8.59
C GLN A 343 12.87 19.72 9.49
N GLY A 344 11.59 19.93 9.83
CA GLY A 344 11.18 21.02 10.71
C GLY A 344 11.74 20.91 12.13
N LEU A 345 11.79 19.71 12.70
CA LEU A 345 12.45 19.46 13.98
C LEU A 345 13.98 19.67 13.88
N GLY A 346 14.60 19.29 12.77
CA GLY A 346 16.02 19.54 12.51
C GLY A 346 16.35 21.04 12.46
N ALA A 347 15.53 21.83 11.76
CA ALA A 347 15.69 23.29 11.70
C ALA A 347 15.50 23.95 13.07
N LEU A 348 14.53 23.48 13.87
CA LEU A 348 14.35 23.92 15.25
C LEU A 348 15.56 23.64 16.14
N ALA A 349 16.16 22.45 15.99
CA ALA A 349 17.38 22.10 16.71
C ALA A 349 18.59 22.95 16.28
N ALA A 350 18.61 23.44 15.04
CA ALA A 350 19.63 24.35 14.52
C ALA A 350 19.41 25.83 14.92
N GLY A 351 18.32 26.14 15.64
CA GLY A 351 18.02 27.49 16.14
C GLY A 351 17.06 28.29 15.27
N GLU A 352 16.49 27.71 14.21
CA GLU A 352 15.48 28.38 13.38
C GLU A 352 14.09 28.25 14.01
N THR A 353 13.51 29.37 14.45
CA THR A 353 12.21 29.40 15.16
C THR A 353 11.00 29.55 14.23
N HIS A 354 11.21 29.75 12.93
CA HIS A 354 10.16 30.02 11.93
C HIS A 354 9.74 28.80 11.10
N VAL A 355 9.66 27.62 11.72
CA VAL A 355 9.19 26.40 11.06
C VAL A 355 7.66 26.29 11.18
N ASP A 356 6.95 26.23 10.04
CA ASP A 356 5.50 26.00 10.00
C ASP A 356 5.16 24.53 9.70
N LEU A 357 4.62 23.85 10.72
CA LEU A 357 4.15 22.46 10.63
C LEU A 357 2.61 22.35 10.51
N SER A 358 1.90 23.47 10.39
CA SER A 358 0.43 23.50 10.42
C SER A 358 -0.23 22.75 9.26
N ALA A 359 0.41 22.76 8.09
CA ALA A 359 -0.06 22.06 6.88
C ALA A 359 -0.19 20.53 7.06
N TYR A 360 0.47 19.94 8.05
CA TYR A 360 0.51 18.49 8.29
C TYR A 360 -0.28 18.03 9.52
N ALA A 361 -0.95 18.95 10.23
CA ALA A 361 -1.70 18.71 11.47
C ALA A 361 -3.09 18.04 11.26
N SER A 362 -3.15 17.07 10.34
CA SER A 362 -4.35 16.30 9.99
C SER A 362 -4.79 15.32 11.09
N ASP A 363 -6.02 14.79 11.01
CA ASP A 363 -6.56 13.78 11.94
C ASP A 363 -6.07 12.36 11.63
N THR A 364 -4.76 12.22 11.45
CA THR A 364 -4.07 10.95 11.23
C THR A 364 -3.10 10.67 12.37
N GLU A 365 -2.55 9.46 12.43
CA GLU A 365 -1.49 9.08 13.38
C GLU A 365 -0.27 9.99 13.24
N ILE A 366 0.17 10.28 12.01
CA ILE A 366 1.27 11.21 11.72
C ILE A 366 0.89 12.65 12.04
N GLY A 367 -0.35 13.05 11.77
CA GLY A 367 -0.83 14.39 12.13
C GLY A 367 -0.94 14.61 13.64
N ARG A 368 -1.17 13.55 14.45
CA ARG A 368 -1.02 13.62 15.91
C ARG A 368 0.42 13.95 16.33
N ILE A 369 1.41 13.34 15.67
CA ILE A 369 2.83 13.66 15.89
C ILE A 369 3.10 15.12 15.51
N ALA A 370 2.64 15.57 14.33
CA ALA A 370 2.78 16.96 13.90
C ALA A 370 2.22 17.95 14.93
N ARG A 371 1.04 17.66 15.50
CA ARG A 371 0.42 18.49 16.55
C ARG A 371 1.24 18.51 17.84
N ALA A 372 1.79 17.37 18.26
CA ALA A 372 2.67 17.30 19.42
C ALA A 372 3.98 18.08 19.19
N SER A 373 4.60 17.93 18.03
CA SER A 373 5.80 18.66 17.62
C SER A 373 5.56 20.17 17.58
N ARG A 374 4.40 20.63 17.13
CA ARG A 374 4.02 22.06 17.17
C ARG A 374 3.95 22.61 18.60
N ARG A 375 3.31 21.89 19.54
CA ARG A 375 3.26 22.31 20.96
C ARG A 375 4.67 22.38 21.57
N PHE A 376 5.52 21.42 21.22
CA PHE A 376 6.92 21.43 21.65
C PHE A 376 7.69 22.64 21.11
N ARG A 377 7.52 22.96 19.81
CA ARG A 377 8.07 24.18 19.21
C ARG A 377 7.61 25.44 19.94
N GLU A 378 6.31 25.58 20.19
CA GLU A 378 5.74 26.74 20.90
C GLU A 378 6.37 26.90 22.29
N ALA A 379 6.50 25.80 23.04
CA ALA A 379 7.17 25.81 24.34
C ALA A 379 8.65 26.20 24.24
N LEU A 380 9.37 25.77 23.21
CA LEU A 380 10.78 26.17 22.99
C LEU A 380 10.90 27.66 22.65
N VAL A 381 10.06 28.18 21.75
CA VAL A 381 10.07 29.60 21.38
C VAL A 381 9.73 30.48 22.58
N ASP A 382 8.72 30.10 23.37
CA ASP A 382 8.36 30.81 24.58
C ASP A 382 9.48 30.76 25.63
N ASN A 383 10.20 29.64 25.74
CA ASN A 383 11.34 29.52 26.64
C ASN A 383 12.51 30.43 26.21
N ILE A 384 12.82 30.47 24.91
CA ILE A 384 13.84 31.37 24.35
C ILE A 384 13.48 32.83 24.66
N ARG A 385 12.25 33.25 24.36
CA ARG A 385 11.76 34.61 24.68
C ARG A 385 11.89 34.93 26.16
N LYS A 386 11.45 34.02 27.03
CA LYS A 386 11.55 34.20 28.48
C LYS A 386 13.00 34.27 28.97
N SER A 387 13.91 33.53 28.34
CA SER A 387 15.35 33.62 28.63
C SER A 387 15.95 34.96 28.20
N GLU A 388 15.47 35.56 27.10
CA GLU A 388 15.86 36.89 26.67
C GLU A 388 15.33 37.98 27.61
N ASP A 389 14.06 37.88 28.02
CA ASP A 389 13.45 38.80 29.01
C ASP A 389 14.20 38.77 30.35
N LEU A 390 14.55 37.58 30.84
CA LEU A 390 15.34 37.42 32.07
C LEU A 390 16.74 38.05 31.94
N ARG A 391 17.35 37.97 30.75
CA ARG A 391 18.62 38.66 30.46
C ARG A 391 18.44 40.18 30.50
N GLY A 392 17.37 40.71 29.93
CA GLY A 392 17.02 42.13 29.99
C GLY A 392 16.88 42.63 31.43
N LEU A 393 16.11 41.92 32.26
CA LEU A 393 15.92 42.25 33.67
C LEU A 393 17.22 42.19 34.49
N SER A 394 18.11 41.24 34.17
CA SER A 394 19.42 41.17 34.84
C SER A 394 20.30 42.38 34.52
N LEU A 395 20.24 42.91 33.30
CA LEU A 395 21.00 44.10 32.90
C LEU A 395 20.45 45.36 33.60
N GLU A 396 19.12 45.49 33.66
CA GLU A 396 18.46 46.60 34.36
C GLU A 396 18.78 46.61 35.87
N ARG A 397 18.78 45.43 36.50
CA ARG A 397 19.23 45.27 37.89
C ARG A 397 20.67 45.77 38.07
N ASP A 398 21.56 45.41 37.16
CA ASP A 398 22.98 45.76 37.29
C ASP A 398 23.22 47.26 37.11
N ASP A 399 22.43 47.95 36.29
CA ASP A 399 22.48 49.41 36.16
C ASP A 399 21.95 50.12 37.41
N MET A 400 20.83 49.65 38.01
CA MET A 400 20.32 50.20 39.27
C MET A 400 21.34 50.09 40.41
N LEU A 401 22.08 48.98 40.49
CA LEU A 401 23.13 48.80 41.49
C LEU A 401 24.26 49.84 41.33
N ARG A 402 24.62 50.22 40.10
CA ARG A 402 25.64 51.25 39.85
C ARG A 402 25.15 52.64 40.22
N GLU A 403 23.88 52.95 40.00
CA GLU A 403 23.30 54.24 40.36
C GLU A 403 23.22 54.42 41.88
N HIS A 404 22.80 53.38 42.61
CA HIS A 404 22.78 53.40 44.07
C HIS A 404 24.17 53.62 44.68
N ALA A 405 25.23 53.06 44.08
CA ALA A 405 26.60 53.27 44.54
C ALA A 405 27.07 54.74 44.42
N ARG A 406 26.59 55.48 43.41
CA ARG A 406 26.93 56.91 43.23
C ARG A 406 26.31 57.80 44.31
N MET A 407 25.04 57.58 44.64
CA MET A 407 24.34 58.39 45.65
C MET A 407 24.96 58.28 47.06
N VAL A 408 25.54 57.13 47.39
CA VAL A 408 26.19 56.93 48.70
C VAL A 408 27.48 57.75 48.83
N ALA A 409 28.24 57.92 47.75
CA ALA A 409 29.50 58.67 47.77
C ALA A 409 29.31 60.17 48.01
N GLU A 410 28.25 60.77 47.44
CA GLU A 410 27.96 62.21 47.53
C GLU A 410 27.59 62.65 48.96
N ARG A 411 26.95 61.77 49.75
CA ARG A 411 26.57 62.05 51.14
C ARG A 411 27.75 62.20 52.11
N ALA A 412 28.87 61.53 51.83
CA ALA A 412 30.05 61.56 52.69
C ALA A 412 30.83 62.89 52.62
N GLU A 413 30.77 63.59 51.49
CA GLU A 413 31.48 64.85 51.26
C GLU A 413 30.83 66.04 52.00
N TYR A 414 29.50 66.01 52.19
CA TYR A 414 28.78 67.08 52.89
C TYR A 414 29.09 67.13 54.40
N THR A 415 29.35 65.97 55.02
CA THR A 415 29.60 65.86 56.47
C THR A 415 30.95 66.44 56.91
N THR A 416 31.98 66.40 56.07
CA THR A 416 33.33 66.90 56.42
C THR A 416 33.41 68.43 56.46
N LYS A 417 32.65 69.15 55.62
CA LYS A 417 32.64 70.63 55.62
C LYS A 417 32.07 71.26 56.90
N ARG A 418 31.15 70.57 57.59
CA ARG A 418 30.44 71.13 58.77
C ARG A 418 31.34 71.24 60.02
N ALA A 419 32.29 70.34 60.20
CA ALA A 419 33.13 70.28 61.40
C ALA A 419 34.18 71.40 61.50
N ALA A 420 34.58 72.01 60.37
CA ALA A 420 35.61 73.06 60.36
C ALA A 420 35.11 74.41 60.89
N LEU A 421 33.81 74.69 60.80
CA LEU A 421 33.23 75.99 61.15
C LEU A 421 33.05 76.20 62.66
N GLU A 422 32.93 75.12 63.45
CA GLU A 422 32.64 75.21 64.89
C GLU A 422 33.85 75.58 65.77
N ARG A 423 35.07 75.32 65.29
CA ARG A 423 36.32 75.64 66.01
C ARG A 423 36.60 77.14 66.09
N LEU A 424 36.38 77.88 65.00
CA LEU A 424 36.62 79.33 64.94
C LEU A 424 35.77 80.15 65.92
N ARG A 425 34.56 79.68 66.27
CA ARG A 425 33.65 80.39 67.17
C ARG A 425 34.01 80.26 68.66
N ALA A 426 34.86 79.31 69.05
CA ALA A 426 35.19 79.09 70.46
C ALA A 426 36.24 80.10 70.96
N ASP A 427 37.24 80.40 70.14
CA ASP A 427 38.37 81.25 70.53
C ASP A 427 37.94 82.73 70.73
N GLU A 428 37.02 83.25 69.93
CA GLU A 428 36.54 84.64 70.02
C GLU A 428 35.74 84.93 71.32
N GLN A 429 35.19 83.89 71.94
CA GLN A 429 34.36 84.02 73.14
C GLN A 429 35.20 84.13 74.42
N GLU A 430 36.43 83.61 74.41
CA GLU A 430 37.36 83.67 75.55
C GLU A 430 37.94 85.10 75.73
N ASP A 431 38.35 85.75 74.64
CA ASP A 431 38.93 87.10 74.66
C ASP A 431 37.97 88.18 75.20
N LEU A 432 36.67 88.04 74.94
CA LEU A 432 35.65 88.97 75.41
C LEU A 432 35.45 88.93 76.92
N GLN A 433 35.66 87.77 77.53
CA GLN A 433 35.47 87.59 78.96
C GLN A 433 36.60 88.25 79.76
N ASN A 434 37.84 88.20 79.25
CA ASN A 434 39.00 88.85 79.87
C ASN A 434 38.87 90.37 79.90
N LEU A 435 38.37 90.99 78.81
CA LEU A 435 38.18 92.45 78.76
C LEU A 435 37.15 92.95 79.78
N ARG A 436 36.08 92.18 80.00
CA ARG A 436 35.05 92.52 80.99
C ARG A 436 35.64 92.56 82.41
N ASP A 437 36.47 91.59 82.74
CA ASP A 437 37.05 91.46 84.08
C ASP A 437 38.08 92.59 84.34
N ALA A 438 38.82 93.00 83.30
CA ALA A 438 39.72 94.17 83.36
C ALA A 438 38.98 95.50 83.62
N ILE A 439 37.80 95.70 83.01
CA ILE A 439 36.96 96.88 83.24
C ILE A 439 36.42 96.90 84.67
N GLY A 440 36.03 95.74 85.23
CA GLY A 440 35.61 95.63 86.63
C GLY A 440 36.68 96.14 87.60
N THR A 441 37.94 95.79 87.32
CA THR A 441 39.10 96.22 88.14
C THR A 441 39.34 97.74 88.04
N VAL A 442 39.09 98.36 86.88
CA VAL A 442 39.16 99.83 86.71
C VAL A 442 38.16 100.53 87.62
N ILE A 443 36.91 100.06 87.66
CA ILE A 443 35.83 100.69 88.42
C ILE A 443 36.11 100.59 89.93
N GLU A 444 36.59 99.44 90.40
CA GLU A 444 36.93 99.24 91.81
C GLU A 444 38.07 100.18 92.27
N ASN A 445 39.07 100.44 91.42
CA ASN A 445 40.13 101.40 91.74
C ASN A 445 39.61 102.84 91.77
N LEU A 446 38.66 103.19 90.90
CA LEU A 446 38.02 104.51 90.88
C LEU A 446 37.20 104.79 92.15
N GLU A 447 36.43 103.81 92.63
CA GLU A 447 35.66 103.95 93.89
C GLU A 447 36.55 104.18 95.11
N ASN A 448 37.75 103.60 95.10
CA ASN A 448 38.74 103.75 96.17
C ASN A 448 39.58 105.03 96.07
N GLY A 449 39.26 105.93 95.13
CA GLY A 449 39.96 107.21 94.95
C GLY A 449 41.32 107.10 94.26
N ILE A 450 41.59 105.98 93.58
CA ILE A 450 42.86 105.68 92.88
C ILE A 450 42.65 105.88 91.37
N PHE A 451 43.09 107.00 90.82
CA PHE A 451 42.84 107.38 89.42
C PHE A 451 43.98 107.02 88.44
N ASN A 452 45.04 106.37 88.92
CA ASN A 452 46.23 106.04 88.12
C ASN A 452 46.26 104.60 87.56
N TYR A 453 45.26 103.75 87.85
CA TYR A 453 45.19 102.39 87.32
C TYR A 453 44.93 102.36 85.79
N ARG A 454 45.54 101.43 85.05
CA ARG A 454 45.39 101.27 83.59
C ARG A 454 45.29 99.77 83.22
N ILE A 455 44.56 99.46 82.14
CA ILE A 455 44.42 98.10 81.57
C ILE A 455 45.60 97.82 80.62
N ASP A 456 46.41 96.79 80.88
CA ASP A 456 47.65 96.47 80.12
C ASP A 456 47.56 95.24 79.20
N GLU A 457 46.41 94.55 79.12
CA GLU A 457 46.21 93.30 78.36
C GLU A 457 46.00 93.51 76.84
N VAL A 458 46.47 92.58 75.99
CA VAL A 458 46.46 92.67 74.52
C VAL A 458 45.51 91.63 73.92
N TYR A 459 44.60 92.06 73.03
CA TYR A 459 43.56 91.22 72.43
C TYR A 459 43.80 91.02 70.91
N GLU A 460 43.67 89.78 70.38
CA GLU A 460 43.86 89.49 68.94
C GLU A 460 42.75 90.11 68.07
N ALA A 461 41.52 90.11 68.58
CA ALA A 461 40.40 90.75 67.91
C ALA A 461 40.57 92.28 67.94
N THR A 462 40.70 92.89 66.75
CA THR A 462 41.06 94.31 66.58
C THR A 462 40.09 95.27 67.28
N HIS A 463 38.82 94.87 67.44
CA HIS A 463 37.79 95.67 68.08
C HIS A 463 37.92 95.70 69.61
N LEU A 464 38.27 94.57 70.26
CA LEU A 464 38.44 94.48 71.71
C LEU A 464 39.67 95.27 72.19
N GLY A 465 40.78 95.20 71.45
CA GLY A 465 41.98 95.99 71.73
C GLY A 465 41.84 97.50 71.47
N GLY A 466 40.79 97.93 70.75
CA GLY A 466 40.42 99.34 70.62
C GLY A 466 39.85 99.90 71.92
N LEU A 467 38.88 99.20 72.49
CA LEU A 467 38.11 99.65 73.65
C LEU A 467 38.96 99.81 74.92
N ALA A 468 39.89 98.89 75.20
CA ALA A 468 40.78 98.98 76.36
C ALA A 468 41.63 100.27 76.35
N ARG A 469 42.07 100.73 75.17
CA ARG A 469 42.88 101.96 75.03
C ARG A 469 42.07 103.22 75.30
N ASP A 470 40.80 103.25 74.90
CA ASP A 470 39.93 104.42 75.10
C ASP A 470 39.62 104.63 76.59
N ILE A 471 39.39 103.55 77.34
CA ILE A 471 39.20 103.59 78.81
C ILE A 471 40.44 104.16 79.51
N ASN A 472 41.64 103.70 79.15
CA ASN A 472 42.90 104.21 79.70
C ASN A 472 43.10 105.72 79.43
N ARG A 473 42.71 106.18 78.24
CA ARG A 473 42.80 107.60 77.86
C ARG A 473 41.87 108.46 78.71
N MET A 474 40.71 107.93 79.05
CA MET A 474 39.71 108.61 79.87
C MET A 474 40.17 108.78 81.31
N LEU A 475 40.71 107.72 81.92
CA LEU A 475 41.27 107.77 83.28
C LEU A 475 42.39 108.82 83.42
N SER A 476 43.20 109.02 82.38
CA SER A 476 44.24 110.06 82.37
C SER A 476 43.67 111.48 82.43
N ARG A 477 42.53 111.74 81.79
CA ARG A 477 41.89 113.07 81.84
C ARG A 477 41.29 113.37 83.23
N MET A 478 40.80 112.35 83.92
CA MET A 478 40.28 112.52 85.29
C MET A 478 41.40 112.82 86.31
N ASP A 479 42.56 112.17 86.21
CA ASP A 479 43.71 112.46 87.09
C ASP A 479 44.22 113.91 86.91
N GLU A 480 44.26 114.42 85.68
CA GLU A 480 44.63 115.82 85.41
C GLU A 480 43.64 116.83 86.02
N ALA A 481 42.34 116.55 85.97
CA ALA A 481 41.31 117.44 86.52
C ALA A 481 41.36 117.53 88.06
N PHE A 482 41.63 116.42 88.76
CA PHE A 482 41.78 116.42 90.22
C PHE A 482 43.01 117.20 90.69
N ARG A 483 44.13 117.11 89.96
CA ARG A 483 45.36 117.88 90.25
C ARG A 483 45.17 119.38 90.08
N ALA A 484 44.32 119.81 89.15
CA ALA A 484 43.99 121.22 88.95
C ALA A 484 43.16 121.79 90.14
N LEU A 485 42.26 120.99 90.72
CA LEU A 485 41.43 121.41 91.88
C LEU A 485 42.26 121.61 93.16
N ALA A 486 43.24 120.74 93.42
CA ALA A 486 44.12 120.84 94.59
C ALA A 486 44.96 122.13 94.59
N LYS A 487 45.19 122.74 93.43
CA LYS A 487 45.91 124.02 93.29
C LYS A 487 45.04 125.25 93.56
N ALA A 488 43.73 125.18 93.31
CA ALA A 488 42.80 126.31 93.49
C ALA A 488 42.34 126.48 94.95
N VAL A 489 42.29 125.40 95.74
CA VAL A 489 41.84 125.42 97.14
C VAL A 489 42.87 126.03 98.12
N VAL A 490 44.12 126.27 97.69
CA VAL A 490 45.19 126.82 98.56
C VAL A 490 45.31 128.35 98.46
N ALA A 491 44.62 129.02 97.53
CA ALA A 491 44.84 130.44 97.22
C ALA A 491 43.78 131.45 97.73
N GLY A 492 42.76 131.04 98.49
CA GLY A 492 41.67 131.94 98.88
C GLY A 492 41.07 131.68 100.26
N ASP A 493 41.75 132.13 101.32
CA ASP A 493 41.15 132.35 102.65
C ASP A 493 41.68 133.69 103.23
N GLN A 494 40.78 134.68 103.28
CA GLN A 494 40.73 135.89 104.13
C GLN A 494 41.63 137.12 103.82
N ALA A 495 41.17 138.38 103.83
CA ALA A 495 39.84 139.02 103.77
C ALA A 495 39.96 140.57 103.66
N LEU A 496 39.25 141.17 102.68
CA LEU A 496 38.43 142.41 102.68
C LEU A 496 39.02 143.85 102.87
N PRO A 497 38.41 144.90 102.25
CA PRO A 497 37.06 144.93 101.66
C PRO A 497 36.97 145.25 100.16
N GLY A 498 36.09 144.49 99.47
CA GLY A 498 35.50 144.83 98.17
C GLY A 498 35.16 143.62 97.27
N GLY A 499 33.91 143.13 97.31
CA GLY A 499 33.19 142.38 96.24
C GLY A 499 33.75 141.05 95.67
N PRO A 500 32.91 140.14 95.12
CA PRO A 500 33.32 138.79 94.71
C PRO A 500 33.94 138.74 93.29
N ASP A 501 34.97 137.92 93.10
CA ASP A 501 35.71 137.78 91.83
C ASP A 501 35.02 136.75 90.88
N PRO A 502 34.75 137.08 89.61
CA PRO A 502 34.05 136.19 88.66
C PRO A 502 34.75 134.89 88.24
N GLU A 503 36.03 134.67 88.56
CA GLU A 503 36.76 133.48 88.10
C GLU A 503 36.46 132.19 88.89
N ASP A 504 36.22 132.28 90.20
CA ASP A 504 36.02 131.09 91.06
C ASP A 504 34.67 130.38 90.81
N VAL A 505 33.65 131.12 90.39
CA VAL A 505 32.33 130.56 90.03
C VAL A 505 32.36 129.86 88.66
N ARG A 506 33.26 130.26 87.75
CA ARG A 506 33.41 129.66 86.42
C ARG A 506 34.15 128.33 86.48
N ALA A 507 35.14 128.20 87.37
CA ALA A 507 35.88 126.96 87.59
C ALA A 507 34.99 125.83 88.16
N ALA A 508 34.12 126.14 89.13
CA ALA A 508 33.21 125.15 89.73
C ALA A 508 32.13 124.65 88.74
N THR A 509 31.71 125.49 87.78
CA THR A 509 30.67 125.14 86.80
C THR A 509 31.20 124.26 85.67
N LEU A 510 32.40 124.57 85.14
CA LEU A 510 33.09 123.74 84.13
C LEU A 510 33.41 122.32 84.64
N MET A 511 33.69 122.19 85.93
CA MET A 511 34.02 120.90 86.53
C MET A 511 32.81 119.97 86.66
N ARG A 512 31.62 120.53 86.95
CA ARG A 512 30.38 119.75 87.01
C ARG A 512 29.95 119.21 85.64
N GLU A 513 30.16 119.99 84.57
CA GLU A 513 29.92 119.53 83.19
C GLU A 513 30.91 118.44 82.76
N SER A 514 32.20 118.61 83.05
CA SER A 514 33.25 117.63 82.75
C SER A 514 33.03 116.28 83.46
N MET A 515 32.66 116.31 84.74
CA MET A 515 32.42 115.11 85.55
C MET A 515 31.15 114.37 85.14
N THR A 516 30.12 115.09 84.67
CA THR A 516 28.89 114.50 84.13
C THR A 516 29.16 113.81 82.80
N HIS A 517 29.91 114.43 81.89
CA HIS A 517 30.27 113.82 80.60
C HIS A 517 31.18 112.60 80.77
N ALA A 518 32.08 112.60 81.76
CA ALA A 518 32.93 111.45 82.05
C ALA A 518 32.13 110.26 82.64
N LEU A 519 31.18 110.48 83.53
CA LEU A 519 30.35 109.37 84.02
C LEU A 519 29.44 108.79 82.91
N GLN A 520 29.02 109.62 81.96
CA GLN A 520 28.17 109.21 80.85
C GLN A 520 28.91 108.36 79.80
N THR A 521 30.12 108.74 79.42
CA THR A 521 30.94 107.93 78.48
C THR A 521 31.37 106.59 79.07
N LEU A 522 31.57 106.51 80.40
CA LEU A 522 31.90 105.27 81.09
C LEU A 522 30.68 104.32 81.14
N ASN A 523 29.49 104.88 81.32
CA ASN A 523 28.23 104.13 81.23
C ASN A 523 27.96 103.59 79.81
N ASP A 524 28.24 104.38 78.77
CA ASP A 524 28.08 103.94 77.37
C ASP A 524 29.06 102.81 77.00
N ALA A 525 30.31 102.89 77.48
CA ALA A 525 31.32 101.84 77.26
C ALA A 525 30.95 100.50 77.94
N ILE A 526 30.32 100.54 79.12
CA ILE A 526 29.83 99.33 79.81
C ILE A 526 28.65 98.70 79.05
N GLU A 527 27.75 99.50 78.49
CA GLU A 527 26.64 98.99 77.67
C GLU A 527 27.11 98.35 76.36
N GLU A 528 28.17 98.87 75.74
CA GLU A 528 28.70 98.34 74.48
C GLU A 528 29.39 96.97 74.68
N VAL A 529 30.07 96.78 75.83
CA VAL A 529 30.61 95.46 76.24
C VAL A 529 29.50 94.45 76.53
N GLN A 530 28.41 94.88 77.19
CA GLN A 530 27.28 93.99 77.44
C GLN A 530 26.54 93.57 76.16
N ARG A 531 26.36 94.49 75.20
CA ARG A 531 25.77 94.17 73.88
C ARG A 531 26.64 93.23 73.05
N GLY A 532 27.97 93.37 73.09
CA GLY A 532 28.90 92.44 72.44
C GLY A 532 28.82 91.02 72.99
N ALA A 533 28.69 90.87 74.30
CA ALA A 533 28.57 89.56 74.96
C ALA A 533 27.23 88.85 74.67
N GLU A 534 26.12 89.58 74.50
CA GLU A 534 24.81 88.99 74.17
C GLU A 534 24.69 88.56 72.70
N MET A 535 25.32 89.28 71.77
CA MET A 535 25.35 88.93 70.34
C MET A 535 26.09 87.61 70.05
N LEU A 536 27.09 87.25 70.85
CA LEU A 536 27.81 85.97 70.74
C LEU A 536 27.05 84.80 71.39
N ARG A 537 26.21 85.06 72.39
CA ARG A 537 25.42 84.03 73.07
C ARG A 537 24.25 83.50 72.20
N TYR A 538 23.82 84.25 71.20
CA TYR A 538 22.77 83.86 70.25
C TYR A 538 23.29 83.34 68.90
N ALA A 539 24.60 83.14 68.76
CA ALA A 539 25.23 82.68 67.52
C ALA A 539 25.77 81.23 67.58
N LYS A 540 24.96 80.25 68.02
CA LYS A 540 25.14 78.83 67.65
C LYS A 540 23.82 78.05 67.62
N PRO A 541 23.60 77.18 66.63
CA PRO A 541 24.07 77.19 65.23
C PRO A 541 23.10 77.93 64.30
#